data_AF-A0A100WYG1-F1
#
_entry.id   AF-A0A100WYG1-F1
#
_cell.length_a   1.000
_cell.length_b   1.000
_cell.length_c   1.000
_cell.angle_alpha   90.00
_cell.angle_beta   90.00
_cell.angle_gamma   90.00
#
_symmetry.space_group_name_H-M   'P 1'
#
loop_
_entity.id
_entity.type
_entity.pdbx_description
1 polymer ?
#
loop_
_entity_poly.entity_id
_entity_poly.type
_entity_poly.pdbx_seq_one_letter_code
_entity_poly.pdbx_strand_id
1 'polypeptide(L)' 'MLVGHDQAHLSLPWVKVRAIQVDSTDVGVLDFDIDRDEAEALYDKGYTATTEFLTTWDWPAYLERFRRATRVGPA' A
#
# COMPACT_ATOMS: atom_id res chain seq x y z
N MET A 1 11.91 12.44 0.19
CA MET A 1 11.14 11.36 0.86
C MET A 1 11.81 11.02 2.18
N LEU A 2 11.16 11.29 3.32
CA LEU A 2 11.66 10.90 4.64
C LEU A 2 11.69 9.36 4.70
N VAL A 3 12.89 8.79 4.68
CA VAL A 3 13.07 7.35 4.93
C VAL A 3 12.88 7.15 6.44
N GLY A 4 11.76 6.53 6.81
CA GLY A 4 11.38 6.32 8.21
C GLY A 4 10.98 4.87 8.50
N HIS A 5 10.52 4.65 9.74
CA HIS A 5 9.98 3.38 10.22
C HIS A 5 8.88 2.82 9.30
N ASP A 6 8.08 3.69 8.70
CA ASP A 6 7.02 3.30 7.75
C ASP A 6 7.57 2.59 6.51
N GLN A 7 8.61 3.14 5.86
CA GLN A 7 9.23 2.51 4.69
C GLN A 7 9.89 1.18 5.05
N ALA A 8 10.54 1.09 6.21
CA ALA A 8 11.08 -0.16 6.72
C ALA A 8 9.96 -1.20 6.94
N HIS A 9 8.84 -0.80 7.52
CA HIS A 9 7.68 -1.68 7.75
C HIS A 9 7.02 -2.12 6.43
N LEU A 10 6.83 -1.21 5.48
CA LEU A 10 6.29 -1.49 4.14
C LEU A 10 7.21 -2.40 3.32
N SER A 11 8.52 -2.42 3.61
CA SER A 11 9.46 -3.34 2.96
C SER A 11 9.31 -4.80 3.41
N LEU A 12 8.64 -5.07 4.55
CA LEU A 12 8.42 -6.43 5.04
C LEU A 12 7.55 -7.21 4.03
N PRO A 13 7.94 -8.44 3.62
CA PRO A 13 7.25 -9.15 2.54
C PRO A 13 5.74 -9.32 2.75
N TRP A 14 5.31 -9.64 3.97
CA TRP A 14 3.88 -9.84 4.30
C TRP A 14 3.07 -8.54 4.45
N VAL A 15 3.76 -7.39 4.57
CA VAL A 15 3.15 -6.05 4.56
C VAL A 15 3.07 -5.55 3.13
N LYS A 16 4.18 -5.63 2.39
CA LYS A 16 4.29 -5.16 1.00
C LYS A 16 3.20 -5.73 0.10
N VAL A 17 2.98 -7.04 0.15
CA VAL A 17 2.02 -7.73 -0.74
C VAL A 17 0.56 -7.39 -0.47
N ARG A 18 0.22 -6.83 0.70
CA ARG A 18 -1.14 -6.42 1.07
C ARG A 18 -1.33 -4.91 1.06
N ALA A 19 -0.27 -4.16 0.74
CA ALA A 19 -0.29 -2.71 0.68
C ALA A 19 -0.57 -2.28 -0.75
N ILE A 20 -1.50 -1.33 -0.91
CA ILE A 20 -1.80 -0.71 -2.20
C ILE A 20 -0.87 0.48 -2.33
N GLN A 21 -0.03 0.47 -3.36
CA GLN A 21 0.85 1.60 -3.68
C GLN A 21 0.08 2.55 -4.60
N VAL A 22 -0.13 3.77 -4.14
CA VAL A 22 -0.74 4.84 -4.94
C VAL A 22 0.37 5.79 -5.34
N ASP A 23 0.52 5.98 -6.65
CA ASP A 23 1.50 6.91 -7.18
C ASP A 23 1.01 8.35 -6.99
N SER A 24 1.71 9.12 -6.14
CA SER A 24 1.47 10.53 -5.93
C SER A 24 2.57 11.42 -6.53
N THR A 25 3.37 10.93 -7.50
CA THR A 25 4.63 11.56 -7.97
C THR A 25 4.52 13.06 -8.30
N ASP A 26 3.33 13.54 -8.64
CA ASP A 26 3.08 14.95 -9.01
C ASP A 26 2.60 15.83 -7.83
N VAL A 27 2.25 15.23 -6.68
CA VAL A 27 1.81 15.93 -5.47
C VAL A 27 2.55 15.41 -4.25
N GLY A 28 3.39 16.26 -3.69
CA GLY A 28 4.12 16.04 -2.46
C GLY A 28 3.29 16.27 -1.20
N VAL A 29 3.79 15.74 -0.08
CA VAL A 29 3.13 15.84 1.24
C VAL A 29 3.10 17.25 1.83
N LEU A 30 3.77 18.22 1.19
CA LEU A 30 3.82 19.63 1.60
C LEU A 30 3.12 20.55 0.60
N ASP A 31 2.49 20.00 -0.43
CA ASP A 31 1.78 20.77 -1.44
C ASP A 31 0.36 21.04 -0.94
N PHE A 32 0.24 22.10 -0.13
CA PHE A 32 -1.03 22.50 0.47
C PHE A 32 -1.93 23.28 -0.49
N ASP A 33 -1.36 23.78 -1.60
CA ASP A 33 -2.03 24.64 -2.57
C ASP A 33 -2.43 23.88 -3.85
N ILE A 34 -2.63 22.56 -3.77
CA ILE A 34 -3.11 21.79 -4.93
C ILE A 34 -4.49 22.28 -5.40
N ASP A 35 -4.66 22.32 -6.71
CA ASP A 35 -5.94 22.65 -7.31
C ASP A 35 -6.90 21.46 -7.31
N ARG A 36 -8.11 21.72 -7.80
CA ARG A 36 -9.17 20.72 -7.83
C ARG A 36 -8.86 19.56 -8.78
N ASP A 37 -8.25 19.85 -9.92
CA ASP A 37 -7.96 18.85 -10.95
C ASP A 37 -6.84 17.93 -10.46
N GLU A 38 -5.84 18.47 -9.75
CA GLU A 38 -4.79 17.70 -9.09
C GLU A 38 -5.35 16.77 -8.00
N ALA A 39 -6.30 17.26 -7.19
CA ALA A 39 -6.96 16.45 -6.17
C ALA A 39 -7.81 15.31 -6.79
N GLU A 40 -8.52 15.58 -7.88
CA GLU A 40 -9.29 14.56 -8.60
C GLU A 40 -8.39 13.52 -9.27
N ALA A 41 -7.27 13.94 -9.86
CA ALA A 41 -6.29 13.02 -10.43
C ALA A 41 -5.70 12.08 -9.37
N LEU A 42 -5.38 12.58 -8.17
CA LEU A 42 -4.92 11.74 -7.05
C LEU A 42 -5.99 10.73 -6.61
N TYR A 43 -7.25 11.17 -6.54
CA TYR A 43 -8.36 10.29 -6.22
C TYR A 43 -8.49 9.15 -7.23
N ASP A 44 -8.47 9.46 -8.53
CA ASP A 44 -8.60 8.48 -9.60
C ASP A 44 -7.42 7.49 -9.64
N LYS A 45 -6.19 7.96 -9.37
CA LYS A 45 -5.01 7.10 -9.21
C LYS A 45 -5.22 6.09 -8.07
N GLY A 46 -5.71 6.55 -6.92
CA GLY A 46 -6.01 5.69 -5.78
C GLY A 46 -7.14 4.69 -6.05
N TYR A 47 -8.20 5.13 -6.72
CA TYR A 47 -9.34 4.30 -7.11
C TYR A 47 -8.92 3.18 -8.08
N THR A 48 -8.12 3.53 -9.09
CA THR A 48 -7.60 2.59 -10.09
C THR A 48 -6.69 1.56 -9.43
N ALA A 49 -5.68 2.00 -8.66
CA ALA A 49 -4.75 1.09 -7.98
C ALA A 49 -5.46 0.12 -7.03
N THR A 50 -6.51 0.60 -6.34
CA THR A 50 -7.31 -0.25 -5.45
C THR A 50 -8.13 -1.26 -6.24
N THR A 51 -8.76 -0.84 -7.33
CA THR A 51 -9.54 -1.72 -8.19
C THR A 51 -8.66 -2.83 -8.78
N GLU A 52 -7.50 -2.48 -9.32
CA GLU A 52 -6.51 -3.43 -9.83
C GLU A 52 -6.05 -4.42 -8.76
N PHE A 53 -5.71 -3.93 -7.56
CA PHE A 53 -5.33 -4.79 -6.44
C PHE A 53 -6.44 -5.79 -6.10
N LEU A 54 -7.68 -5.32 -5.95
CA LEU A 54 -8.81 -6.16 -5.58
C LEU A 54 -9.16 -7.21 -6.65
N THR A 55 -8.85 -6.97 -7.93
CA THR A 55 -9.08 -7.97 -8.99
C THR A 55 -8.19 -9.20 -8.86
N THR A 56 -7.05 -9.08 -8.17
CA THR A 56 -6.05 -10.16 -8.02
C THR A 56 -5.90 -10.64 -6.58
N TRP A 57 -6.54 -9.95 -5.62
CA TRP A 57 -6.36 -10.23 -4.21
C TRP A 57 -6.96 -11.58 -3.79
N ASP A 58 -6.11 -12.46 -3.28
CA ASP A 58 -6.49 -13.77 -2.74
C ASP A 58 -6.13 -13.85 -1.25
N TRP A 59 -7.16 -13.70 -0.40
CA TRP A 59 -7.00 -13.75 1.05
C TRP A 59 -6.59 -15.14 1.56
N PRO A 60 -7.24 -16.25 1.17
CA PRO A 60 -6.78 -17.60 1.51
C PRO A 60 -5.31 -17.86 1.15
N ALA A 61 -4.87 -17.51 -0.07
CA ALA A 61 -3.48 -17.72 -0.49
C ALA A 61 -2.50 -16.87 0.33
N TYR A 62 -2.86 -15.64 0.68
CA TYR A 62 -2.07 -14.80 1.58
C TYR A 62 -1.89 -15.44 2.95
N LEU A 63 -2.97 -15.98 3.55
CA LEU A 63 -2.91 -16.64 4.85
C LEU A 63 -2.00 -17.86 4.84
N GLU A 64 -2.12 -18.70 3.80
CA GLU A 64 -1.27 -19.88 3.62
C GLU A 64 0.21 -19.48 3.55
N ARG A 65 0.51 -18.46 2.73
CA ARG A 65 1.88 -18.02 2.48
C ARG A 65 2.55 -17.32 3.65
N PHE A 66 1.82 -16.49 4.41
CA PHE A 66 2.43 -15.58 5.39
C PHE A 66 1.97 -15.77 6.84
N ARG A 67 0.83 -16.45 7.10
CA ARG A 67 0.26 -16.56 8.46
C ARG A 67 0.33 -17.95 9.10
N ARG A 68 0.77 -18.99 8.39
CA ARG A 68 1.12 -20.27 9.03
C ARG A 68 2.47 -20.23 9.75
N ALA A 69 3.47 -19.59 9.16
CA ALA A 69 4.83 -19.53 9.73
C ALA A 69 4.94 -18.61 10.96
N THR A 70 4.04 -17.63 11.11
CA THR A 70 4.05 -16.65 12.22
C THR A 70 3.26 -17.09 13.45
N ARG A 71 2.68 -18.31 13.45
CA ARG A 71 1.97 -18.89 14.62
C ARG A 71 2.87 -19.61 15.63
N VAL A 72 4.17 -19.76 15.36
CA VAL A 72 5.12 -20.36 16.32
C VAL A 72 5.59 -19.28 17.30
N GLY A 73 4.79 -19.02 18.34
CA GLY A 73 5.23 -18.42 19.61
C GLY A 73 5.68 -19.53 20.58
N PRO A 74 6.48 -19.22 21.62
CA PRO A 74 7.36 -20.19 22.28
C PRO A 74 6.56 -21.29 23.00
N ALA A 75 7.11 -22.51 22.95
CA ALA A 75 6.70 -23.65 23.75
C ALA A 75 6.91 -23.40 25.25
#